data_AF-A0AA44TI52-F1
#
_entry.id   AF-A0AA44TI52-F1
#
_cell.length_a   1.000
_cell.length_b   1.000
_cell.length_c   1.000
_cell.angle_alpha   90.00
_cell.angle_beta   90.00
_cell.angle_gamma   90.00
#
_symmetry.space_group_name_H-M   'P 1'
#
loop_
_entity.id
_entity.type
_entity.pdbx_description
1 polymer ?
#
loop_
_entity_poly.entity_id
_entity_poly.type
_entity_poly.pdbx_seq_one_letter_code
_entity_poly.pdbx_strand_id
1 'polypeptide(L)'
;MKKWIFAIIIVIVAIGLYGVHVYNTTMEKKIPKESKVVEIAKEKAKLTKVNSVDYFNGESSYTVVQGVDEKGEKIIVWVPEKKGDVLVKKQSEGISEKDALQIVAKEQKPKQFLKAKLGAEKNVPLWEVTYIDDENRYIYYYLAFQDGKFLKRYNIEK
;
A
#
# COMPACT_ATOMS: atom_id res chain seq x y z
N MET A 1 -34.56 -11.66 35.99
CA MET A 1 -34.49 -10.42 35.19
C MET A 1 -33.08 -10.14 34.65
N LYS A 2 -32.50 -11.05 33.85
CA LYS A 2 -31.16 -10.87 33.23
C LYS A 2 -31.09 -11.34 31.76
N LYS A 3 -32.16 -11.92 31.23
CA LYS A 3 -32.22 -12.45 29.84
C LYS A 3 -32.07 -11.35 28.77
N TRP A 4 -32.54 -10.14 29.08
CA TRP A 4 -32.38 -8.95 28.24
C TRP A 4 -30.91 -8.49 28.11
N ILE A 5 -30.10 -8.66 29.16
CA ILE A 5 -28.66 -8.37 29.12
C ILE A 5 -27.95 -9.36 28.20
N PHE A 6 -28.32 -10.65 28.25
CA PHE A 6 -27.79 -11.65 27.31
C PHE A 6 -28.19 -11.35 25.86
N ALA A 7 -29.42 -10.88 25.62
CA ALA A 7 -29.85 -10.47 24.28
C ALA A 7 -29.04 -9.26 23.77
N ILE A 8 -28.76 -8.27 24.62
CA ILE A 8 -27.94 -7.10 24.26
C ILE A 8 -26.49 -7.52 23.95
N ILE A 9 -25.91 -8.42 24.74
CA ILE A 9 -24.55 -8.92 24.51
C ILE A 9 -24.46 -9.67 23.17
N ILE A 10 -25.45 -10.50 22.84
CA ILE A 10 -25.52 -11.21 21.55
C ILE A 10 -25.60 -10.22 20.39
N VAL A 11 -26.39 -9.16 20.52
CA VAL A 11 -26.50 -8.11 19.48
C VAL A 11 -25.17 -7.36 19.31
N ILE A 12 -24.48 -7.02 20.40
CA ILE A 12 -23.17 -6.35 20.33
C ILE A 12 -22.11 -7.24 19.67
N VAL A 13 -22.08 -8.54 20.01
CA VAL A 13 -21.17 -9.50 19.39
C VAL A 13 -21.50 -9.68 17.90
N ALA A 14 -22.78 -9.76 17.53
CA ALA A 14 -23.20 -9.83 16.13
C ALA A 14 -22.79 -8.58 15.34
N ILE A 15 -22.91 -7.39 15.92
CA ILE A 15 -22.43 -6.14 15.30
C ILE A 15 -20.91 -6.15 15.15
N GLY A 16 -20.17 -6.63 16.15
CA GLY A 16 -18.70 -6.76 16.08
C GLY A 16 -18.26 -7.73 14.98
N LEU A 17 -18.89 -8.90 14.88
CA LEU A 17 -18.61 -9.89 13.84
C LEU A 17 -18.99 -9.37 12.45
N TYR A 18 -20.12 -8.65 12.33
CA TYR A 18 -20.51 -7.99 11.09
C TYR A 18 -19.52 -6.88 10.70
N GLY A 19 -19.03 -6.10 11.66
CA GLY A 19 -17.98 -5.10 11.46
C GLY A 19 -16.68 -5.71 10.94
N VAL A 20 -16.22 -6.82 11.53
CA VAL A 20 -15.05 -7.58 11.04
C VAL A 20 -15.29 -8.15 9.64
N HIS A 21 -16.49 -8.68 9.37
CA HIS A 21 -16.83 -9.21 8.05
C HIS A 21 -16.85 -8.12 6.98
N VAL A 22 -17.47 -6.96 7.26
CA VAL A 22 -17.48 -5.80 6.35
C VAL A 22 -16.07 -5.25 6.17
N TYR A 23 -15.28 -5.15 7.23
CA TYR A 23 -13.88 -4.71 7.18
C TYR A 23 -13.05 -5.62 6.25
N ASN A 24 -13.16 -6.94 6.41
CA ASN A 24 -12.47 -7.90 5.55
C ASN A 24 -12.99 -7.87 4.09
N THR A 25 -14.30 -7.71 3.90
CA THR A 25 -14.94 -7.70 2.57
C THR A 25 -14.67 -6.40 1.79
N THR A 26 -14.48 -5.26 2.47
CA THR A 26 -14.12 -3.98 1.83
C THR A 26 -12.62 -3.81 1.63
N MET A 27 -11.78 -4.52 2.40
CA MET A 27 -10.33 -4.57 2.17
C MET A 27 -9.89 -5.53 1.07
N GLU A 28 -10.76 -6.45 0.64
CA GLU A 28 -10.65 -7.00 -0.70
C GLU A 28 -10.97 -5.88 -1.71
N LYS A 29 -9.98 -5.00 -1.94
CA LYS A 29 -9.97 -4.11 -3.09
C LYS A 29 -10.26 -5.01 -4.28
N LYS A 30 -11.48 -4.93 -4.83
CA LYS A 30 -11.83 -5.64 -6.05
C LYS A 30 -10.81 -5.19 -7.07
N ILE A 31 -9.83 -6.05 -7.36
CA ILE A 31 -8.87 -5.81 -8.42
C ILE A 31 -9.74 -5.51 -9.63
N PRO A 32 -9.67 -4.32 -10.23
CA PRO A 32 -10.41 -4.06 -11.45
C PRO A 32 -9.78 -4.96 -12.50
N LYS A 33 -10.34 -6.18 -12.63
CA LYS A 33 -9.81 -7.29 -13.45
C LYS A 33 -9.69 -6.90 -14.92
N GLU A 34 -10.38 -5.83 -15.32
CA GLU A 34 -10.47 -5.27 -16.67
C GLU A 34 -9.96 -3.82 -16.77
N SER A 35 -9.09 -3.37 -15.86
CA SER A 35 -8.44 -2.08 -16.06
C SER A 35 -7.32 -2.20 -17.10
N LYS A 36 -7.28 -1.27 -18.08
CA LYS A 36 -6.21 -1.12 -19.07
C LYS A 36 -4.80 -1.16 -18.45
N VAL A 37 -4.67 -0.67 -17.22
CA VAL A 37 -3.44 -0.69 -16.44
C VAL A 37 -2.99 -2.10 -16.09
N VAL A 38 -3.90 -2.98 -15.68
CA VAL A 38 -3.59 -4.38 -15.38
C VAL A 38 -3.15 -5.11 -16.64
N GLU A 39 -3.74 -4.82 -17.80
CA GLU A 39 -3.31 -5.38 -19.08
C GLU A 39 -1.88 -4.94 -19.44
N ILE A 40 -1.58 -3.64 -19.32
CA ILE A 40 -0.22 -3.11 -19.53
C ILE A 40 0.78 -3.81 -18.60
N ALA A 41 0.42 -3.98 -17.32
CA ALA A 41 1.30 -4.65 -16.35
C ALA A 41 1.52 -6.12 -16.71
N LYS A 42 0.46 -6.84 -17.09
CA LYS A 42 0.54 -8.23 -17.54
C LYS A 42 1.41 -8.38 -18.78
N GLU A 43 1.26 -7.49 -19.77
CA GLU A 43 2.05 -7.52 -21.00
C GLU A 43 3.52 -7.22 -20.73
N LYS A 44 3.82 -6.15 -19.97
CA LYS A 44 5.18 -5.70 -19.71
C LYS A 44 5.99 -6.65 -18.83
N ALA A 45 5.35 -7.25 -17.83
CA ALA A 45 6.03 -8.12 -16.86
C ALA A 45 5.66 -9.61 -17.02
N LYS A 46 4.90 -9.97 -18.06
CA LYS A 46 4.40 -11.33 -18.30
C LYS A 46 3.70 -11.93 -17.08
N LEU A 47 2.88 -11.12 -16.41
CA LEU A 47 2.19 -11.55 -15.20
C LEU A 47 1.14 -12.60 -15.53
N THR A 48 1.26 -13.77 -14.91
CA THR A 48 0.26 -14.84 -14.97
C THR A 48 -0.82 -14.64 -13.92
N LYS A 49 -0.45 -14.03 -12.78
CA LYS A 49 -1.36 -13.72 -11.67
C LYS A 49 -1.12 -12.30 -11.18
N VAL A 50 -2.22 -11.59 -10.92
CA VAL A 50 -2.21 -10.29 -10.24
C VAL A 50 -2.65 -10.51 -8.79
N ASN A 51 -1.84 -10.03 -7.86
CA ASN A 51 -2.05 -10.14 -6.42
C ASN A 51 -2.64 -8.88 -5.82
N SER A 52 -2.16 -7.70 -6.22
CA SER A 52 -2.72 -6.42 -5.75
C SER A 52 -2.61 -5.33 -6.82
N VAL A 53 -3.49 -4.33 -6.69
CA VAL A 53 -3.43 -3.08 -7.44
C VAL A 53 -3.59 -1.94 -6.45
N ASP A 54 -2.59 -1.06 -6.43
CA ASP A 54 -2.51 0.07 -5.52
C ASP A 54 -2.30 1.36 -6.32
N TYR A 55 -2.75 2.48 -5.75
CA TYR A 55 -2.68 3.79 -6.39
C TYR A 55 -1.78 4.70 -5.57
N PHE A 56 -0.89 5.39 -6.27
CA PHE A 56 0.03 6.36 -5.72
C PHE A 56 -0.19 7.69 -6.43
N ASN A 57 -0.44 8.74 -5.64
CA ASN A 57 -0.70 10.10 -6.12
C ASN A 57 0.28 11.05 -5.42
N GLY A 58 1.55 11.01 -5.80
CA GLY A 58 2.58 11.94 -5.34
C GLY A 58 2.72 13.12 -6.31
N GLU A 59 3.95 13.55 -6.61
CA GLU A 59 4.22 14.52 -7.70
C GLU A 59 3.73 14.00 -9.07
N SER A 60 3.74 12.68 -9.24
CA SER A 60 3.19 11.98 -10.39
C SER A 60 2.34 10.81 -9.94
N SER A 61 1.25 10.57 -10.68
CA SER A 61 0.33 9.47 -10.39
C SER A 61 0.78 8.18 -11.06
N TYR A 62 0.86 7.12 -10.26
CA TYR A 62 1.17 5.77 -10.70
C TYR A 62 0.15 4.79 -10.14
N THR A 63 -0.19 3.80 -10.95
CA THR A 63 -0.81 2.58 -10.45
C THR A 63 0.28 1.51 -10.30
N VAL A 64 0.35 0.90 -9.12
CA VAL A 64 1.30 -0.14 -8.77
C VAL A 64 0.58 -1.49 -8.79
N VAL A 65 1.03 -2.39 -9.66
CA VAL A 65 0.48 -3.73 -9.81
C VAL A 65 1.49 -4.73 -9.28
N GLN A 66 1.11 -5.53 -8.29
CA GLN A 66 1.93 -6.62 -7.76
C GLN A 66 1.39 -7.95 -8.27
N GLY A 67 2.27 -8.84 -8.69
CA GLY A 67 1.88 -10.10 -9.30
C GLY A 67 2.97 -11.15 -9.31
N VAL A 68 2.69 -12.23 -10.02
CA VAL A 68 3.62 -13.33 -10.27
C VAL A 68 3.75 -13.52 -11.79
N ASP A 69 4.97 -13.66 -12.28
CA ASP A 69 5.27 -13.88 -13.70
C ASP A 69 5.15 -15.35 -14.12
N GLU A 70 5.52 -15.66 -15.36
CA GLU A 70 5.53 -17.04 -15.91
C GLU A 70 6.54 -17.97 -15.22
N LYS A 71 7.53 -17.42 -14.52
CA LYS A 71 8.59 -18.16 -13.82
C LYS A 71 8.30 -18.36 -12.34
N GLY A 72 7.18 -17.82 -11.84
CA GLY A 72 6.85 -17.85 -10.42
C GLY A 72 7.54 -16.76 -9.60
N GLU A 73 8.19 -15.79 -10.24
CA GLU A 73 8.85 -14.67 -9.55
C GLU A 73 7.82 -13.60 -9.16
N LYS A 74 7.96 -13.03 -7.95
CA LYS A 74 7.11 -11.92 -7.50
C LYS A 74 7.60 -10.63 -8.12
N ILE A 75 6.74 -9.99 -8.91
CA ILE A 75 7.06 -8.78 -9.67
C ILE A 75 6.16 -7.63 -9.23
N ILE A 76 6.74 -6.43 -9.25
CA ILE A 76 6.04 -5.17 -9.03
C ILE A 76 6.17 -4.35 -10.32
N VAL A 77 5.05 -3.79 -10.78
CA VAL A 77 4.95 -2.98 -11.99
C VAL A 77 4.35 -1.63 -11.65
N TRP A 78 5.05 -0.55 -11.97
CA TRP A 78 4.55 0.82 -11.81
C TRP A 78 4.16 1.35 -13.18
N VAL A 79 2.87 1.60 -13.36
CA VAL A 79 2.32 2.14 -14.60
C VAL A 79 1.97 3.62 -14.36
N PRO A 80 2.63 4.57 -15.05
CA PRO A 80 2.30 5.98 -14.92
C PRO A 80 0.90 6.25 -15.51
N GLU A 81 0.12 7.10 -14.87
CA GLU A 81 -1.21 7.49 -15.41
C GLU A 81 -1.10 8.39 -16.64
N LYS A 82 -0.01 9.18 -16.71
CA LYS A 82 0.33 10.05 -17.86
C LYS A 82 1.48 9.42 -18.66
N LYS A 83 1.98 10.14 -19.68
CA LYS A 83 3.17 9.72 -20.43
C LYS A 83 4.35 9.49 -19.48
N GLY A 84 5.03 8.37 -19.64
CA GLY A 84 6.19 7.95 -18.86
C GLY A 84 6.52 6.49 -19.10
N ASP A 85 7.58 6.01 -18.48
CA ASP A 85 8.03 4.63 -18.61
C ASP A 85 7.33 3.73 -17.58
N VAL A 86 6.93 2.54 -18.03
CA VAL A 86 6.46 1.49 -17.13
C VAL A 86 7.68 0.88 -16.45
N LEU A 87 7.72 0.94 -15.13
CA LEU A 87 8.81 0.38 -14.34
C LEU A 87 8.46 -1.05 -13.93
N VAL A 88 9.41 -1.97 -14.02
CA VAL A 88 9.24 -3.37 -13.63
C VAL A 88 10.41 -3.77 -12.75
N LYS A 89 10.13 -4.30 -11.56
CA LYS A 89 11.15 -4.77 -10.61
C LYS A 89 10.70 -6.06 -9.93
N LYS A 90 11.66 -6.94 -9.63
CA LYS A 90 11.36 -8.05 -8.71
C LYS A 90 11.09 -7.48 -7.32
N GLN A 91 10.16 -8.08 -6.59
CA GLN A 91 9.90 -7.70 -5.21
C GLN A 91 11.17 -7.86 -4.33
N SER A 92 12.03 -8.82 -4.66
CA SER A 92 13.30 -9.08 -3.97
C SER A 92 14.41 -8.07 -4.28
N GLU A 93 14.25 -7.18 -5.27
CA GLU A 93 15.24 -6.13 -5.57
C GLU A 93 15.16 -4.93 -4.62
N GLY A 94 14.17 -4.88 -3.73
CA GLY A 94 13.97 -3.78 -2.82
C GLY A 94 13.52 -4.21 -1.43
N ILE A 95 13.43 -3.22 -0.55
CA ILE A 95 13.03 -3.39 0.83
C ILE A 95 11.54 -3.73 0.92
N SER A 96 11.19 -4.54 1.92
CA SER A 96 9.79 -4.86 2.19
C SER A 96 9.07 -3.69 2.88
N GLU A 97 7.73 -3.76 2.92
CA GLU A 97 6.91 -2.82 3.70
C GLU A 97 7.36 -2.77 5.16
N LYS A 98 7.68 -3.94 5.73
CA LYS A 98 8.15 -4.08 7.11
C LYS A 98 9.48 -3.36 7.32
N ASP A 99 10.41 -3.49 6.37
CA ASP A 99 11.71 -2.82 6.44
C ASP A 99 11.54 -1.31 6.36
N ALA A 100 10.67 -0.82 5.46
CA ALA A 100 10.34 0.61 5.35
C ALA A 100 9.76 1.16 6.67
N LEU A 101 8.81 0.45 7.29
CA LEU A 101 8.25 0.81 8.59
C LEU A 101 9.31 0.79 9.70
N GLN A 102 10.23 -0.18 9.70
CA GLN A 102 11.31 -0.25 10.69
C GLN A 102 12.30 0.90 10.56
N ILE A 103 12.67 1.27 9.33
CA ILE A 103 13.54 2.43 9.06
C ILE A 103 12.88 3.69 9.64
N VAL A 104 11.61 3.95 9.31
CA VAL A 104 10.88 5.12 9.82
C VAL A 104 10.71 5.08 11.34
N ALA A 105 10.44 3.90 11.92
CA ALA A 105 10.32 3.75 13.37
C ALA A 105 11.61 4.15 14.09
N LYS A 106 12.77 3.73 13.56
CA LYS A 106 14.09 4.03 14.12
C LYS A 106 14.47 5.50 13.96
N GLU A 107 14.20 6.08 12.79
CA GLU A 107 14.65 7.43 12.44
C GLU A 107 13.73 8.52 12.98
N GLN A 108 12.41 8.29 12.95
CA GLN A 108 11.41 9.33 13.18
C GLN A 108 10.57 9.13 14.45
N LYS A 109 10.58 7.93 15.04
CA LYS A 109 9.82 7.59 16.26
C LYS A 109 8.35 8.04 16.20
N PRO A 110 7.59 7.58 15.19
CA PRO A 110 6.23 8.03 14.98
C PRO A 110 5.33 7.65 16.15
N LYS A 111 4.42 8.57 16.51
CA LYS A 111 3.36 8.30 17.49
C LYS A 111 2.40 7.23 16.99
N GLN A 112 2.05 7.30 15.70
CA GLN A 112 1.16 6.34 15.06
C GLN A 112 1.46 6.19 13.56
N PHE A 113 1.70 4.98 13.08
CA PHE A 113 1.72 4.69 11.65
C PHE A 113 0.29 4.67 11.08
N LEU A 114 0.13 5.26 9.89
CA LEU A 114 -1.15 5.27 9.18
C LEU A 114 -1.12 4.29 8.00
N LYS A 115 -0.09 4.37 7.16
CA LYS A 115 0.00 3.56 5.94
C LYS A 115 1.43 3.49 5.42
N ALA A 116 1.77 2.37 4.81
CA ALA A 116 2.90 2.28 3.89
C ALA A 116 2.38 1.81 2.53
N LYS A 117 2.84 2.43 1.44
CA LYS A 117 2.50 2.00 0.08
C LYS A 117 3.65 2.23 -0.88
N LEU A 118 3.69 1.41 -1.92
CA LEU A 118 4.60 1.60 -3.03
C LEU A 118 4.14 2.75 -3.91
N GLY A 119 5.10 3.43 -4.51
CA GLY A 119 4.89 4.52 -5.46
C GLY A 119 6.11 4.70 -6.35
N ALA A 120 6.07 5.72 -7.20
CA ALA A 120 7.23 6.13 -7.97
C ALA A 120 7.17 7.63 -8.22
N GLU A 121 8.34 8.26 -8.28
CA GLU A 121 8.49 9.65 -8.71
C GLU A 121 9.71 9.77 -9.61
N LYS A 122 9.58 10.52 -10.71
CA LYS A 122 10.68 10.73 -11.68
C LYS A 122 11.37 9.42 -12.09
N ASN A 123 10.56 8.38 -12.38
CA ASN A 123 11.01 7.01 -12.71
C ASN A 123 11.79 6.28 -11.60
N VAL A 124 11.72 6.73 -10.34
CA VAL A 124 12.35 6.08 -9.18
C VAL A 124 11.28 5.42 -8.32
N PRO A 125 11.26 4.08 -8.22
CA PRO A 125 10.39 3.35 -7.31
C PRO A 125 10.70 3.67 -5.83
N LEU A 126 9.65 3.84 -5.04
CA LEU A 126 9.75 4.26 -3.65
C LEU A 126 8.66 3.65 -2.76
N TRP A 127 8.89 3.73 -1.45
CA TRP A 127 7.89 3.57 -0.41
C TRP A 127 7.49 4.95 0.12
N GLU A 128 6.18 5.21 0.22
CA GLU A 128 5.61 6.32 0.98
C GLU A 128 5.07 5.76 2.30
N VAL A 129 5.64 6.20 3.42
CA VAL A 129 5.19 5.89 4.77
C VAL A 129 4.52 7.11 5.36
N THR A 130 3.23 7.01 5.64
CA THR A 130 2.44 8.05 6.28
C THR A 130 2.29 7.75 7.77
N TYR A 131 2.57 8.73 8.63
CA TYR A 131 2.43 8.61 10.08
C TYR A 131 2.02 9.93 10.73
N ILE A 132 1.64 9.86 12.01
CA ILE A 132 1.39 11.02 12.88
C ILE A 132 2.57 11.16 13.84
N ASP A 133 3.11 12.37 13.96
CA ASP A 133 4.17 12.71 14.92
C ASP A 133 3.61 13.14 16.29
N ASP A 134 4.48 13.44 17.24
CA ASP A 134 4.07 13.85 18.59
C ASP A 134 3.32 15.20 18.62
N GLU A 135 3.51 16.02 17.58
CA GLU A 135 2.81 17.31 17.38
C GLU A 135 1.46 17.13 16.66
N ASN A 136 1.00 15.89 16.46
CA ASN A 136 -0.21 15.51 15.73
C ASN A 136 -0.24 15.97 14.25
N ARG A 137 0.93 16.13 13.62
CA ARG A 137 1.02 16.44 12.18
C ARG A 137 1.05 15.18 11.35
N TYR A 138 0.49 15.25 10.15
CA TYR A 138 0.61 14.18 9.17
C TYR A 138 1.95 14.28 8.46
N ILE A 139 2.77 13.24 8.57
CA ILE A 139 4.06 13.16 7.91
C ILE A 139 4.01 12.13 6.80
N TYR A 140 4.50 12.51 5.62
CA TYR A 140 4.71 11.63 4.47
C TYR A 140 6.21 11.47 4.27
N TYR A 141 6.72 10.26 4.49
CA TYR A 141 8.14 9.94 4.47
C TYR A 141 8.45 9.01 3.30
N TYR A 142 9.38 9.41 2.43
CA TYR A 142 9.68 8.71 1.19
C TYR A 142 11.04 8.02 1.30
N LEU A 143 11.04 6.72 1.02
CA LEU A 143 12.22 5.85 1.03
C LEU A 143 12.42 5.24 -0.36
N ALA A 144 13.65 5.18 -0.85
CA ALA A 144 13.96 4.47 -2.08
C ALA A 144 13.60 2.99 -1.94
N PHE A 145 12.91 2.42 -2.93
CA PHE A 145 12.51 1.01 -2.90
C PHE A 145 13.72 0.09 -2.81
N GLN A 146 14.80 0.40 -3.53
CA GLN A 146 15.96 -0.49 -3.68
C GLN A 146 16.70 -0.74 -2.36
N ASP A 147 16.95 0.30 -1.57
CA ASP A 147 17.85 0.22 -0.41
C ASP A 147 17.34 0.94 0.84
N GLY A 148 16.14 1.54 0.78
CA GLY A 148 15.57 2.26 1.92
C GLY A 148 16.26 3.57 2.22
N LYS A 149 17.03 4.15 1.30
CA LYS A 149 17.57 5.51 1.48
C LYS A 149 16.45 6.54 1.59
N PHE A 150 16.58 7.44 2.54
CA PHE A 150 15.72 8.62 2.63
C PHE A 150 15.78 9.44 1.35
N LEU A 151 14.62 9.73 0.78
CA LEU A 151 14.48 10.59 -0.39
C LEU A 151 14.02 11.99 0.02
N LYS A 152 12.91 12.06 0.74
CA LYS A 152 12.29 13.32 1.16
C LYS A 152 11.22 13.07 2.22
N ARG A 153 10.78 14.13 2.87
CA ARG A 153 9.59 14.13 3.73
C ARG A 153 8.79 15.41 3.56
N TYR A 154 7.48 15.31 3.73
CA TYR A 154 6.58 16.46 3.85
C TYR A 154 5.77 16.34 5.13
N ASN A 155 5.46 17.47 5.73
CA ASN A 155 4.47 17.55 6.81
C ASN A 155 3.25 18.34 6.33
N ILE A 156 2.09 17.98 6.85
CA ILE A 156 0.86 18.75 6.66
C ILE A 156 0.33 19.03 8.06
N GLU A 157 0.26 20.31 8.39
CA GLU A 157 -0.40 20.80 9.60
C GLU A 157 -1.91 20.73 9.41
N LYS A 158 -2.61 20.54 10.53
CA LYS A 158 -4.06 20.44 10.54
C LYS A 158 -4.71 21.82 10.57
#